data_AF-A0AAN5MF68-F1
#
_entry.id   AF-A0AAN5MF68-F1
#
_cell.length_a   1.000
_cell.length_b   1.000
_cell.length_c   1.000
_cell.angle_alpha   90.00
_cell.angle_beta   90.00
_cell.angle_gamma   90.00
#
_symmetry.space_group_name_H-M   'P 1'
#
loop_
_entity.id
_entity.type
_entity.pdbx_description
1 polymer ?
#
loop_
_entity_poly.entity_id
_entity_poly.type
_entity_poly.pdbx_seq_one_letter_code
_entity_poly.pdbx_strand_id
1 'polypeptide(L)'
;MPKIVKLSVISSALFLAQFASAADITVNPASAESTQVVRQGNNTTINIAPANTHGVSYNAYDQFNVNKHGVVFNNRDAGAGTIINEVLSTGKSRLRGNMHVDGQKAHLVIANPNGIACNGCSVTGVNSLSLAAGNVSMTPDGQFSGYRNISGKVRMLNTAEQHFADTDKLTLVAAAIDMKNSQLKTKNLATYIGHYDLAKTNSGLRDLEMINPDYALENRKNTNNVLNINANSHIKADNMYIHAAAAQIRNAGQITIGPELQLTDPEKTPMYGHNQLTMDLHRSSFVNHLPGKINTLLMNTIMSNSSIENNGQMKTNYLNPKSPISDFTLIFDGTNYIGGKQDIELNKMDIRQTEGALLLTFE
;
A
#
# COMPACT_ATOMS: atom_id res chain seq x y z
N MET A 1 65.59 52.26 -10.42
CA MET A 1 64.15 52.58 -10.58
C MET A 1 63.47 51.39 -11.25
N PRO A 2 62.65 50.58 -10.57
CA PRO A 2 61.96 49.47 -11.22
C PRO A 2 60.67 49.98 -11.90
N LYS A 3 60.47 49.61 -13.16
CA LYS A 3 59.21 49.83 -13.89
C LYS A 3 58.25 48.67 -13.61
N ILE A 4 57.10 49.02 -13.05
CA ILE A 4 55.96 48.13 -12.79
C ILE A 4 55.41 47.63 -14.13
N VAL A 5 55.39 46.30 -14.33
CA VAL A 5 54.67 45.66 -15.45
C VAL A 5 53.32 45.18 -14.96
N LYS A 6 52.28 45.56 -15.70
CA LYS A 6 50.85 45.40 -15.39
C LYS A 6 50.42 43.92 -15.36
N LEU A 7 49.54 43.62 -14.41
CA LEU A 7 48.70 42.43 -14.33
C LEU A 7 47.90 42.21 -15.62
N SER A 8 47.85 40.95 -16.08
CA SER A 8 46.79 40.46 -16.97
C SER A 8 46.28 39.13 -16.41
N VAL A 9 45.10 39.18 -15.79
CA VAL A 9 44.30 37.99 -15.43
C VAL A 9 43.21 37.86 -16.49
N ILE A 10 43.32 36.81 -17.30
CA ILE A 10 42.33 36.30 -18.26
C ILE A 10 42.29 34.80 -17.91
N SER A 11 41.18 34.10 -17.68
CA SER A 11 39.81 34.22 -18.15
C SER A 11 38.88 33.57 -17.12
N SER A 12 37.74 34.19 -16.87
CA SER A 12 36.63 33.63 -16.09
C SER A 12 36.00 32.47 -16.85
N ALA A 13 36.15 31.24 -16.34
CA ALA A 13 35.32 30.11 -16.79
C ALA A 13 33.89 30.37 -16.29
N LEU A 14 33.03 30.80 -17.20
CA LEU A 14 31.60 30.92 -16.99
C LEU A 14 31.04 29.51 -16.78
N PHE A 15 30.91 29.07 -15.53
CA PHE A 15 30.09 27.91 -15.19
C PHE A 15 28.65 28.27 -15.56
N LEU A 16 28.22 27.82 -16.74
CA LEU A 16 26.81 27.71 -17.05
C LEU A 16 26.24 26.73 -16.03
N ALA A 17 25.65 27.26 -14.95
CA ALA A 17 24.77 26.51 -14.11
C ALA A 17 23.66 25.97 -15.02
N GLN A 18 23.77 24.70 -15.40
CA GLN A 18 22.68 23.99 -16.03
C GLN A 18 21.56 24.00 -15.00
N PHE A 19 20.56 24.85 -15.23
CA PHE A 19 19.28 24.73 -14.54
C PHE A 19 18.70 23.40 -15.00
N ALA A 20 19.02 22.32 -14.27
CA ALA A 20 18.31 21.06 -14.40
C ALA A 20 16.87 21.37 -14.01
N SER A 21 16.02 21.59 -15.01
CA SER A 21 14.59 21.38 -14.83
C SER A 21 14.46 19.95 -14.33
N ALA A 22 14.05 19.77 -13.07
CA ALA A 22 13.84 18.44 -12.53
C ALA A 22 12.70 17.81 -13.34
N ALA A 23 13.05 17.00 -14.33
CA ALA A 23 12.07 16.27 -15.10
C ALA A 23 11.25 15.41 -14.13
N ASP A 24 9.92 15.47 -14.25
CA ASP A 24 9.03 14.70 -13.38
C ASP A 24 9.33 13.19 -13.46
N ILE A 25 9.79 12.70 -14.63
CA ILE A 25 10.13 11.30 -14.87
C ILE A 25 11.47 11.20 -15.61
N THR A 26 12.45 10.53 -15.03
CA THR A 26 13.77 10.29 -15.63
C THR A 26 14.07 8.81 -15.56
N VAL A 27 14.25 8.16 -16.72
CA VAL A 27 14.60 6.74 -16.83
C VAL A 27 16.02 6.54 -16.30
N ASN A 28 16.20 5.53 -15.45
CA ASN A 28 17.51 5.14 -14.95
C ASN A 28 18.32 4.46 -16.07
N PRO A 29 19.66 4.59 -16.12
CA PRO A 29 20.50 3.91 -17.10
C PRO A 29 20.23 2.40 -17.25
N ALA A 30 19.83 1.70 -16.19
CA ALA A 30 19.48 0.27 -16.21
C ALA A 30 18.28 -0.07 -17.11
N SER A 31 17.47 0.90 -17.53
CA SER A 31 16.33 0.71 -18.43
C SER A 31 16.35 1.66 -19.64
N ALA A 32 17.45 2.38 -19.87
CA ALA A 32 17.53 3.42 -20.91
C ALA A 32 17.35 2.88 -22.34
N GLU A 33 17.68 1.61 -22.59
CA GLU A 33 17.54 0.97 -23.91
C GLU A 33 16.13 0.42 -24.17
N SER A 34 15.36 0.14 -23.12
CA SER A 34 14.07 -0.57 -23.20
C SER A 34 12.86 0.29 -22.84
N THR A 35 13.04 1.31 -21.99
CA THR A 35 11.96 2.20 -21.53
C THR A 35 12.14 3.58 -22.12
N GLN A 36 11.09 4.14 -22.73
CA GLN A 36 11.13 5.47 -23.33
C GLN A 36 10.04 6.37 -22.78
N VAL A 37 10.38 7.60 -22.42
CA VAL A 37 9.42 8.62 -21.97
C VAL A 37 9.22 9.64 -23.08
N VAL A 38 8.04 9.62 -23.69
CA VAL A 38 7.62 10.55 -24.74
C VAL A 38 6.79 11.66 -24.12
N ARG A 39 7.13 12.92 -24.42
CA ARG A 39 6.41 14.10 -23.93
C ARG A 39 5.87 14.89 -25.12
N GLN A 40 4.56 15.16 -25.10
CA GLN A 40 3.88 15.95 -26.11
C GLN A 40 3.00 17.00 -25.41
N GLY A 41 3.50 18.23 -25.31
CA GLY A 41 2.88 19.26 -24.48
C GLY A 41 2.80 18.82 -23.02
N ASN A 42 1.59 18.80 -22.46
CA ASN A 42 1.34 18.37 -21.08
C ASN A 42 1.19 16.85 -20.93
N ASN A 43 1.15 16.10 -22.03
CA ASN A 43 0.94 14.66 -22.00
C ASN A 43 2.29 13.94 -21.89
N THR A 44 2.38 13.01 -20.94
CA THR A 44 3.53 12.12 -20.77
C THR A 44 3.11 10.69 -21.04
N THR A 45 3.79 10.02 -21.97
CA THR A 45 3.63 8.60 -22.26
C THR A 45 4.93 7.87 -21.95
N ILE A 46 4.82 6.74 -21.27
CA ILE A 46 5.91 5.80 -21.04
C ILE A 46 5.66 4.62 -21.98
N ASN A 47 6.48 4.50 -23.01
CA ASN A 47 6.61 3.24 -23.73
C ASN A 47 7.42 2.31 -22.82
N ILE A 48 6.73 1.35 -22.22
CA ILE A 48 7.32 0.45 -21.24
C ILE A 48 8.26 -0.54 -21.93
N ALA A 49 9.20 -1.11 -21.16
CA ALA A 49 10.03 -2.20 -21.63
C ALA A 49 9.20 -3.39 -22.13
N PRO A 50 9.68 -4.17 -23.12
CA PRO A 50 9.04 -5.42 -23.50
C PRO A 50 8.80 -6.33 -22.30
N ALA A 51 7.70 -7.07 -22.31
CA ALA A 51 7.45 -8.07 -21.29
C ALA A 51 8.43 -9.24 -21.45
N ASN A 52 8.97 -9.74 -20.33
CA ASN A 52 9.76 -10.96 -20.32
C ASN A 52 8.87 -12.22 -20.41
N THR A 53 9.47 -13.41 -20.34
CA THR A 53 8.76 -14.69 -20.41
C THR A 53 7.74 -14.92 -19.29
N HIS A 54 7.81 -14.13 -18.21
CA HIS A 54 6.86 -14.13 -17.09
C HIS A 54 5.77 -13.05 -17.22
N GLY A 55 5.70 -12.35 -18.35
CA GLY A 55 4.75 -11.26 -18.56
C GLY A 55 5.08 -9.99 -17.76
N VAL A 56 6.32 -9.84 -17.30
CA VAL A 56 6.77 -8.69 -16.50
C VAL A 56 7.52 -7.71 -17.39
N SER A 57 7.05 -6.46 -17.42
CA SER A 57 7.79 -5.31 -17.94
C SER A 57 8.47 -4.59 -16.77
N TYR A 58 9.80 -4.52 -16.76
CA TYR A 58 10.57 -3.85 -15.71
C TYR A 58 11.14 -2.53 -16.22
N ASN A 59 10.82 -1.44 -15.51
CA ASN A 59 11.17 -0.08 -15.88
C ASN A 59 11.81 0.60 -14.66
N ALA A 60 13.10 0.93 -14.75
CA ALA A 60 13.84 1.61 -13.68
C ALA A 60 13.93 3.13 -13.93
N TYR A 61 13.86 3.90 -12.85
CA TYR A 61 13.83 5.37 -12.87
C TYR A 61 14.80 5.99 -11.86
N ASP A 62 15.42 7.11 -12.24
CA ASP A 62 16.08 8.00 -11.30
C ASP A 62 15.09 8.98 -10.67
N GLN A 63 14.03 9.35 -11.39
CA GLN A 63 12.96 10.18 -10.86
C GLN A 63 11.64 9.67 -11.40
N PHE A 64 10.64 9.50 -10.52
CA PHE A 64 9.30 9.11 -10.94
C PHE A 64 8.25 9.89 -10.15
N ASN A 65 7.75 10.97 -10.75
CA ASN A 65 6.64 11.78 -10.28
C ASN A 65 5.57 11.83 -11.38
N VAL A 66 4.31 11.84 -10.97
CA VAL A 66 3.18 12.03 -11.86
C VAL A 66 2.55 13.37 -11.48
N ASN A 67 2.59 14.33 -12.39
CA ASN A 67 1.94 15.61 -12.19
C ASN A 67 0.42 15.50 -12.43
N LYS A 68 -0.29 16.63 -12.32
CA LYS A 68 -1.77 16.67 -12.43
C LYS A 68 -2.32 16.25 -13.79
N HIS A 69 -1.51 16.27 -14.85
CA HIS A 69 -1.92 15.83 -16.19
C HIS A 69 -1.87 14.31 -16.35
N GLY A 70 -1.30 13.60 -15.38
CA GLY A 70 -1.20 12.16 -15.39
C GLY A 70 -0.07 11.63 -16.26
N VAL A 71 -0.05 10.32 -16.43
CA VAL A 71 0.89 9.56 -17.25
C VAL A 71 0.18 8.38 -17.88
N VAL A 72 0.53 8.08 -19.14
CA VAL A 72 0.07 6.88 -19.85
C VAL A 72 1.22 5.87 -19.92
N PHE A 73 0.98 4.64 -19.51
CA PHE A 73 1.85 3.50 -19.79
C PHE A 73 1.33 2.80 -21.05
N ASN A 74 2.08 2.89 -22.14
CA ASN A 74 1.73 2.23 -23.39
C ASN A 74 2.08 0.74 -23.29
N ASN A 75 1.06 -0.09 -23.10
CA ASN A 75 1.13 -1.55 -22.99
C ASN A 75 0.46 -2.27 -24.18
N ARG A 76 0.34 -1.59 -25.33
CA ARG A 76 -0.31 -2.15 -26.52
C ARG A 76 0.53 -3.26 -27.16
N ASP A 77 1.83 -3.01 -27.32
CA ASP A 77 2.74 -3.94 -27.98
C ASP A 77 3.40 -4.90 -26.99
N ALA A 78 3.68 -4.43 -25.76
CA ALA A 78 4.35 -5.23 -24.74
C ALA A 78 3.46 -6.34 -24.15
N GLY A 79 2.13 -6.12 -24.08
CA GLY A 79 1.18 -7.10 -23.54
C GLY A 79 1.51 -7.57 -22.12
N ALA A 80 2.16 -6.73 -21.31
CA ALA A 80 2.65 -7.08 -19.99
C ALA A 80 1.48 -7.31 -19.04
N GLY A 81 1.52 -8.41 -18.30
CA GLY A 81 0.59 -8.67 -17.19
C GLY A 81 0.97 -7.93 -15.91
N THR A 82 2.26 -7.62 -15.74
CA THR A 82 2.79 -6.81 -14.63
C THR A 82 3.73 -5.74 -15.16
N ILE A 83 3.50 -4.49 -14.78
CA ILE A 83 4.33 -3.33 -15.15
C ILE A 83 4.97 -2.78 -13.89
N ILE A 84 6.27 -2.98 -13.76
CA ILE A 84 7.07 -2.55 -12.61
C ILE A 84 7.75 -1.23 -12.94
N ASN A 85 7.56 -0.26 -12.06
CA ASN A 85 8.22 1.05 -12.08
C ASN A 85 8.99 1.23 -10.78
N GLU A 86 10.29 1.03 -10.82
CA GLU A 86 11.15 1.09 -9.63
C GLU A 86 12.06 2.32 -9.67
N VAL A 87 12.05 3.10 -8.59
CA VAL A 87 13.00 4.21 -8.41
C VAL A 87 14.25 3.72 -7.71
N LEU A 88 15.39 3.84 -8.39
CA LEU A 88 16.70 3.38 -7.89
C LEU A 88 17.54 4.51 -7.27
N SER A 89 17.16 5.77 -7.48
CA SER A 89 17.80 6.92 -6.83
C SER A 89 17.30 7.12 -5.40
N THR A 90 17.72 8.22 -4.76
CA THR A 90 17.25 8.64 -3.43
C THR A 90 16.01 9.54 -3.45
N GLY A 91 15.49 9.85 -4.65
CA GLY A 91 14.33 10.73 -4.84
C GLY A 91 13.02 10.07 -4.40
N LYS A 92 12.12 10.86 -3.80
CA LYS A 92 10.75 10.44 -3.47
C LYS A 92 9.81 10.56 -4.67
N SER A 93 8.77 9.73 -4.71
CA SER A 93 7.72 9.80 -5.73
C SER A 93 6.52 10.63 -5.25
N ARG A 94 6.11 11.61 -6.06
CA ARG A 94 4.90 12.40 -5.87
C ARG A 94 3.93 12.12 -7.01
N LEU A 95 2.78 11.55 -6.71
CA LEU A 95 1.75 11.15 -7.66
C LEU A 95 0.52 12.05 -7.47
N ARG A 96 0.16 12.84 -8.50
CA ARG A 96 -0.86 13.90 -8.41
C ARG A 96 -1.89 13.88 -9.53
N GLY A 97 -1.84 12.88 -10.39
CA GLY A 97 -2.75 12.72 -11.52
C GLY A 97 -3.01 11.25 -11.81
N ASN A 98 -3.71 11.00 -12.92
CA ASN A 98 -4.06 9.65 -13.34
C ASN A 98 -2.84 8.88 -13.83
N MET A 99 -2.72 7.63 -13.41
CA MET A 99 -1.80 6.63 -13.97
C MET A 99 -2.62 5.67 -14.82
N HIS A 100 -2.55 5.81 -16.14
CA HIS A 100 -3.36 5.05 -17.08
C HIS A 100 -2.53 3.98 -17.79
N VAL A 101 -2.97 2.73 -17.79
CA VAL A 101 -2.39 1.68 -18.66
C VAL A 101 -3.24 1.58 -19.92
N ASP A 102 -2.62 1.83 -21.07
CA ASP A 102 -3.23 1.76 -22.41
C ASP A 102 -2.87 0.43 -23.08
N GLY A 103 -3.88 -0.30 -23.57
CA GLY A 103 -3.73 -1.66 -24.09
C GLY A 103 -4.20 -2.72 -23.09
N GLN A 104 -3.43 -3.80 -22.93
CA GLN A 104 -3.78 -4.88 -22.01
C GLN A 104 -3.76 -4.39 -20.56
N LYS A 105 -4.82 -4.67 -19.79
CA LYS A 105 -4.85 -4.37 -18.36
C LYS A 105 -3.75 -5.14 -17.63
N ALA A 106 -3.07 -4.47 -16.70
CA ALA A 106 -1.94 -5.03 -15.97
C ALA A 106 -2.04 -4.79 -14.46
N HIS A 107 -1.21 -5.50 -13.70
CA HIS A 107 -0.80 -5.10 -12.36
C HIS A 107 0.24 -4.00 -12.47
N LEU A 108 -0.12 -2.77 -12.07
CA LEU A 108 0.81 -1.66 -12.04
C LEU A 108 1.52 -1.61 -10.68
N VAL A 109 2.85 -1.65 -10.67
CA VAL A 109 3.68 -1.55 -9.46
C VAL A 109 4.47 -0.26 -9.51
N ILE A 110 4.32 0.59 -8.49
CA ILE A 110 5.17 1.74 -8.23
C ILE A 110 5.99 1.45 -6.98
N ALA A 111 7.29 1.22 -7.14
CA ALA A 111 8.22 0.89 -6.08
C ALA A 111 9.24 2.01 -5.87
N ASN A 112 9.32 2.52 -4.64
CA ASN A 112 10.29 3.54 -4.28
C ASN A 112 10.62 3.46 -2.77
N PRO A 113 11.78 2.90 -2.37
CA PRO A 113 12.15 2.76 -0.96
C PRO A 113 12.25 4.10 -0.21
N ASN A 114 12.44 5.23 -0.91
CA ASN A 114 12.50 6.57 -0.29
C ASN A 114 11.12 7.10 0.12
N GLY A 115 10.05 6.49 -0.39
CA GLY A 115 8.66 6.80 -0.08
C GLY A 115 7.86 7.37 -1.24
N ILE A 116 6.54 7.20 -1.13
CA ILE A 116 5.54 7.52 -2.15
C ILE A 116 4.46 8.40 -1.52
N ALA A 117 4.09 9.48 -2.20
CA ALA A 117 2.95 10.30 -1.84
C ALA A 117 1.95 10.35 -3.00
N CYS A 118 0.81 9.68 -2.84
CA CYS A 118 -0.36 9.87 -3.67
C CYS A 118 -1.16 11.05 -3.10
N ASN A 119 -1.23 12.16 -3.83
CA ASN A 119 -2.02 13.34 -3.45
C ASN A 119 -3.04 13.64 -4.55
N GLY A 120 -4.25 13.13 -4.38
CA GLY A 120 -5.28 13.15 -5.41
C GLY A 120 -4.91 12.31 -6.64
N CYS A 121 -4.01 11.33 -6.51
CA CYS A 121 -3.70 10.43 -7.61
C CYS A 121 -4.91 9.52 -7.90
N SER A 122 -4.98 9.05 -9.14
CA SER A 122 -5.96 8.05 -9.60
C SER A 122 -5.27 7.05 -10.51
N VAL A 123 -5.94 5.93 -10.78
CA VAL A 123 -5.44 4.87 -11.65
C VAL A 123 -6.56 4.32 -12.52
N THR A 124 -6.26 4.01 -13.78
CA THR A 124 -7.22 3.47 -14.76
C THR A 124 -6.53 2.47 -15.69
N GLY A 125 -7.31 1.58 -16.31
CA GLY A 125 -6.74 0.56 -17.21
C GLY A 125 -5.93 -0.54 -16.50
N VAL A 126 -6.05 -0.68 -15.18
CA VAL A 126 -5.33 -1.68 -14.38
C VAL A 126 -6.28 -2.76 -13.86
N ASN A 127 -5.73 -3.94 -13.55
CA ASN A 127 -6.41 -4.91 -12.68
C ASN A 127 -6.09 -4.60 -11.21
N SER A 128 -4.84 -4.27 -10.93
CA SER A 128 -4.37 -3.98 -9.58
C SER A 128 -3.29 -2.90 -9.57
N LEU A 129 -3.17 -2.22 -8.43
CA LEU A 129 -2.12 -1.24 -8.16
C LEU A 129 -1.37 -1.62 -6.88
N SER A 130 -0.04 -1.68 -6.94
CA SER A 130 0.82 -1.72 -5.76
C SER A 130 1.59 -0.42 -5.60
N LEU A 131 1.48 0.21 -4.43
CA LEU A 131 2.39 1.28 -4.00
C LEU A 131 3.31 0.71 -2.92
N ALA A 132 4.58 0.50 -3.27
CA ALA A 132 5.55 -0.14 -2.40
C ALA A 132 6.71 0.80 -2.05
N ALA A 133 6.85 1.14 -0.76
CA ALA A 133 7.98 1.90 -0.24
C ALA A 133 9.17 0.98 0.13
N GLY A 134 9.55 0.13 -0.83
CA GLY A 134 10.66 -0.82 -0.77
C GLY A 134 11.21 -1.09 -2.18
N ASN A 135 12.22 -1.95 -2.26
CA ASN A 135 12.75 -2.46 -3.53
C ASN A 135 11.92 -3.63 -4.04
N VAL A 136 11.94 -3.83 -5.35
CA VAL A 136 11.33 -5.00 -5.98
C VAL A 136 12.28 -6.18 -5.85
N SER A 137 11.72 -7.34 -5.53
CA SER A 137 12.40 -8.63 -5.63
C SER A 137 11.94 -9.35 -6.88
N MET A 138 12.89 -9.88 -7.64
CA MET A 138 12.65 -10.74 -8.79
C MET A 138 13.49 -12.00 -8.67
N THR A 139 12.99 -13.11 -9.20
CA THR A 139 13.78 -14.33 -9.37
C THR A 139 14.85 -14.12 -10.45
N PRO A 140 15.90 -14.96 -10.51
CA PRO A 140 16.95 -14.84 -11.53
C PRO A 140 16.46 -14.89 -12.98
N ASP A 141 15.35 -15.60 -13.24
CA ASP A 141 14.66 -15.71 -14.53
C ASP A 141 13.64 -14.58 -14.77
N GLY A 142 13.58 -13.59 -13.89
CA GLY A 142 12.82 -12.35 -14.09
C GLY A 142 11.35 -12.41 -13.67
N GLN A 143 10.92 -13.38 -12.88
CA GLN A 143 9.58 -13.37 -12.30
C GLN A 143 9.52 -12.36 -11.14
N PHE A 144 8.41 -11.62 -11.02
CA PHE A 144 8.15 -10.79 -9.85
C PHE A 144 7.92 -11.67 -8.61
N SER A 145 8.77 -11.52 -7.58
CA SER A 145 8.78 -12.38 -6.38
C SER A 145 8.49 -11.65 -5.07
N GLY A 146 8.24 -10.34 -5.10
CA GLY A 146 7.79 -9.58 -3.94
C GLY A 146 8.60 -8.30 -3.70
N TYR A 147 8.82 -7.96 -2.44
CA TYR A 147 9.48 -6.71 -2.05
C TYR A 147 10.54 -6.95 -0.98
N ARG A 148 11.59 -6.13 -0.98
CA ARG A 148 12.63 -6.13 0.05
C ARG A 148 13.01 -4.73 0.49
N ASN A 149 13.78 -4.61 1.57
CA ASN A 149 14.26 -3.32 2.08
C ASN A 149 13.12 -2.31 2.34
N ILE A 150 11.97 -2.78 2.81
CA ILE A 150 10.81 -1.94 3.09
C ILE A 150 11.19 -0.94 4.19
N SER A 151 11.20 0.35 3.85
CA SER A 151 11.74 1.37 4.75
C SER A 151 11.10 2.75 4.61
N GLY A 152 10.54 3.07 3.45
CA GLY A 152 9.90 4.34 3.21
C GLY A 152 8.47 4.41 3.73
N LYS A 153 7.82 5.54 3.46
CA LYS A 153 6.42 5.80 3.81
C LYS A 153 5.55 5.89 2.57
N VAL A 154 4.33 5.37 2.63
CA VAL A 154 3.26 5.63 1.66
C VAL A 154 2.27 6.62 2.27
N ARG A 155 1.95 7.69 1.56
CA ARG A 155 0.91 8.64 1.96
C ARG A 155 -0.21 8.68 0.93
N MET A 156 -1.43 8.48 1.39
CA MET A 156 -2.66 8.63 0.62
C MET A 156 -3.35 9.91 1.08
N LEU A 157 -3.31 10.94 0.24
CA LEU A 157 -3.77 12.29 0.57
C LEU A 157 -4.84 12.72 -0.43
N ASN A 158 -5.94 13.29 0.05
CA ASN A 158 -6.94 13.96 -0.79
C ASN A 158 -7.44 13.11 -1.97
N THR A 159 -7.61 11.80 -1.76
CA THR A 159 -8.19 10.90 -2.77
C THR A 159 -9.72 10.92 -2.70
N ALA A 160 -10.36 10.59 -3.82
CA ALA A 160 -11.81 10.44 -3.91
C ALA A 160 -12.17 9.01 -4.36
N GLU A 161 -13.39 8.56 -4.07
CA GLU A 161 -13.80 7.17 -4.32
C GLU A 161 -13.58 6.73 -5.77
N GLN A 162 -13.89 7.60 -6.73
CA GLN A 162 -13.75 7.34 -8.17
C GLN A 162 -12.29 7.18 -8.62
N HIS A 163 -11.29 7.55 -7.81
CA HIS A 163 -9.88 7.46 -8.18
C HIS A 163 -9.38 6.01 -8.30
N PHE A 164 -10.05 5.06 -7.66
CA PHE A 164 -9.67 3.64 -7.61
C PHE A 164 -10.83 2.69 -7.92
N ALA A 165 -11.97 3.20 -8.37
CA ALA A 165 -13.20 2.42 -8.54
C ALA A 165 -13.07 1.23 -9.50
N ASP A 166 -12.22 1.35 -10.53
CA ASP A 166 -11.97 0.28 -11.52
C ASP A 166 -10.80 -0.65 -11.12
N THR A 167 -10.27 -0.51 -9.90
CA THR A 167 -9.16 -1.32 -9.40
C THR A 167 -9.69 -2.52 -8.61
N ASP A 168 -9.39 -3.74 -9.05
CA ASP A 168 -9.80 -4.94 -8.33
C ASP A 168 -9.00 -5.12 -7.03
N LYS A 169 -7.73 -4.67 -7.01
CA LYS A 169 -6.88 -4.75 -5.82
C LYS A 169 -5.93 -3.57 -5.69
N LEU A 170 -5.95 -2.93 -4.53
CA LEU A 170 -4.97 -1.94 -4.10
C LEU A 170 -4.08 -2.57 -3.00
N THR A 171 -2.77 -2.59 -3.23
CA THR A 171 -1.78 -3.08 -2.27
C THR A 171 -0.88 -1.93 -1.84
N LEU A 172 -0.77 -1.70 -0.52
CA LEU A 172 0.13 -0.71 0.06
C LEU A 172 1.17 -1.42 0.92
N VAL A 173 2.45 -1.21 0.60
CA VAL A 173 3.58 -1.84 1.29
C VAL A 173 4.52 -0.75 1.79
N ALA A 174 4.70 -0.61 3.11
CA ALA A 174 5.56 0.44 3.65
C ALA A 174 5.98 0.16 5.09
N ALA A 175 7.02 0.85 5.56
CA ALA A 175 7.25 0.94 7.00
C ALA A 175 6.11 1.73 7.67
N ALA A 176 5.65 2.81 7.03
CA ALA A 176 4.49 3.57 7.50
C ALA A 176 3.53 3.97 6.37
N ILE A 177 2.24 3.86 6.65
CA ILE A 177 1.13 4.26 5.79
C ILE A 177 0.33 5.34 6.50
N ASP A 178 0.08 6.46 5.83
CA ASP A 178 -0.73 7.56 6.37
C ASP A 178 -1.83 7.93 5.37
N MET A 179 -3.09 7.82 5.80
CA MET A 179 -4.27 8.17 5.02
C MET A 179 -4.93 9.41 5.61
N LYS A 180 -4.97 10.50 4.85
CA LYS A 180 -5.49 11.79 5.31
C LYS A 180 -6.36 12.46 4.25
N ASN A 181 -7.58 12.82 4.66
CA ASN A 181 -8.60 13.41 3.78
C ASN A 181 -8.87 12.53 2.54
N SER A 182 -8.80 11.21 2.69
CA SER A 182 -8.79 10.27 1.57
C SER A 182 -10.01 9.38 1.60
N GLN A 183 -10.75 9.38 0.51
CA GLN A 183 -11.83 8.43 0.25
C GLN A 183 -11.27 7.35 -0.69
N LEU A 184 -11.23 6.12 -0.24
CA LEU A 184 -10.74 4.97 -1.01
C LEU A 184 -11.89 4.00 -1.23
N LYS A 185 -12.17 3.68 -2.50
CA LYS A 185 -13.11 2.63 -2.90
C LYS A 185 -12.39 1.64 -3.81
N THR A 186 -12.33 0.37 -3.42
CA THR A 186 -11.67 -0.72 -4.17
C THR A 186 -12.35 -2.04 -3.82
N LYS A 187 -12.29 -3.07 -4.65
CA LYS A 187 -12.80 -4.39 -4.24
C LYS A 187 -11.94 -4.99 -3.14
N ASN A 188 -10.62 -4.94 -3.31
CA ASN A 188 -9.67 -5.53 -2.38
C ASN A 188 -8.62 -4.50 -1.94
N LEU A 189 -8.42 -4.35 -0.64
CA LEU A 189 -7.34 -3.55 -0.06
C LEU A 189 -6.41 -4.45 0.76
N ALA A 190 -5.12 -4.44 0.47
CA ALA A 190 -4.11 -5.11 1.30
C ALA A 190 -3.08 -4.10 1.78
N THR A 191 -2.80 -4.07 3.08
CA THR A 191 -1.76 -3.22 3.67
C THR A 191 -0.74 -4.06 4.41
N TYR A 192 0.54 -3.87 4.10
CA TYR A 192 1.66 -4.53 4.76
C TYR A 192 2.52 -3.46 5.43
N ILE A 193 2.55 -3.47 6.76
CA ILE A 193 3.21 -2.47 7.58
C ILE A 193 4.40 -3.08 8.32
N GLY A 194 5.58 -2.53 8.11
CA GLY A 194 6.78 -2.84 8.89
C GLY A 194 8.08 -2.79 8.09
N HIS A 195 9.16 -3.22 8.73
CA HIS A 195 10.52 -3.29 8.16
C HIS A 195 10.91 -4.76 7.97
N TYR A 196 10.39 -5.39 6.94
CA TYR A 196 10.69 -6.78 6.59
C TYR A 196 10.71 -6.96 5.07
N ASP A 197 11.06 -8.17 4.63
CA ASP A 197 10.94 -8.57 3.24
C ASP A 197 9.63 -9.36 3.05
N LEU A 198 9.06 -9.24 1.86
CA LEU A 198 7.81 -9.88 1.48
C LEU A 198 8.04 -10.77 0.26
N ALA A 199 7.70 -12.06 0.36
CA ALA A 199 7.64 -12.98 -0.77
C ALA A 199 6.24 -12.97 -1.36
N LYS A 200 6.14 -13.07 -2.68
CA LYS A 200 4.89 -13.34 -3.37
C LYS A 200 4.44 -14.78 -3.11
N THR A 201 3.15 -14.93 -2.83
CA THR A 201 2.48 -16.21 -2.63
C THR A 201 1.29 -16.35 -3.59
N ASN A 202 0.74 -17.56 -3.72
CA ASN A 202 -0.38 -17.83 -4.63
C ASN A 202 -1.77 -17.54 -4.01
N SER A 203 -1.83 -16.80 -2.90
CA SER A 203 -3.05 -16.64 -2.09
C SER A 203 -3.79 -15.31 -2.32
N GLY A 204 -4.48 -15.16 -3.45
CA GLY A 204 -5.53 -14.15 -3.67
C GLY A 204 -5.30 -12.76 -3.05
N LEU A 205 -6.07 -12.41 -2.00
CA LEU A 205 -5.93 -11.14 -1.25
C LEU A 205 -4.60 -11.04 -0.48
N ARG A 206 -4.16 -12.15 0.14
CA ARG A 206 -2.93 -12.31 0.91
C ARG A 206 -1.80 -12.86 0.03
N ASP A 207 -1.50 -12.18 -1.07
CA ASP A 207 -0.52 -12.63 -2.07
C ASP A 207 0.93 -12.26 -1.73
N LEU A 208 1.17 -11.77 -0.51
CA LEU A 208 2.49 -11.52 0.04
C LEU A 208 2.57 -12.11 1.45
N GLU A 209 3.73 -12.67 1.78
CA GLU A 209 4.03 -13.22 3.10
C GLU A 209 5.37 -12.70 3.59
N MET A 210 5.47 -12.42 4.88
CA MET A 210 6.70 -11.98 5.50
C MET A 210 7.74 -13.09 5.50
N ILE A 211 8.94 -12.78 5.00
CA ILE A 211 10.09 -13.68 5.07
C ILE A 211 11.00 -13.21 6.22
N ASN A 212 11.52 -14.15 6.99
CA ASN A 212 12.44 -13.91 8.12
C ASN A 212 11.84 -13.02 9.24
N PRO A 213 10.73 -13.45 9.87
CA PRO A 213 10.07 -12.71 10.95
C PRO A 213 11.02 -12.30 12.08
N ASP A 214 11.94 -13.18 12.47
CA ASP A 214 12.83 -12.96 13.61
C ASP A 214 13.81 -11.80 13.39
N TYR A 215 14.25 -11.58 12.14
CA TYR A 215 15.18 -10.49 11.78
C TYR A 215 14.52 -9.09 11.88
N ALA A 216 13.22 -9.00 11.64
CA ALA A 216 12.45 -7.76 11.78
C ALA A 216 12.21 -7.38 13.25
N LEU A 217 12.29 -8.36 14.15
CA LEU A 217 11.83 -8.27 15.52
C LEU A 217 12.95 -8.09 16.57
N GLU A 218 14.19 -8.44 16.24
CA GLU A 218 15.32 -8.39 17.20
C GLU A 218 16.09 -7.06 17.20
N ASN A 219 16.00 -6.25 16.14
CA ASN A 219 17.04 -5.24 15.87
C ASN A 219 16.63 -3.76 15.79
N ARG A 220 15.44 -3.33 16.22
CA ARG A 220 15.08 -1.88 16.16
C ARG A 220 14.37 -1.33 17.39
N LYS A 221 15.13 -0.60 18.21
CA LYS A 221 14.60 0.43 19.13
C LYS A 221 13.88 1.49 18.30
N ASN A 222 12.60 1.73 18.58
CA ASN A 222 11.77 2.81 18.02
C ASN A 222 11.38 2.64 16.53
N THR A 223 10.54 1.65 16.22
CA THR A 223 9.92 1.53 14.90
C THR A 223 8.80 2.57 14.77
N ASN A 224 8.99 3.58 13.91
CA ASN A 224 7.89 4.46 13.46
C ASN A 224 6.93 3.73 12.51
N ASN A 225 6.76 2.42 12.69
CA ASN A 225 5.92 1.58 11.87
C ASN A 225 4.47 1.85 12.23
N VAL A 226 3.72 2.40 11.28
CA VAL A 226 2.37 2.89 11.60
C VAL A 226 1.45 2.81 10.40
N LEU A 227 0.22 2.38 10.62
CA LEU A 227 -0.91 2.65 9.72
C LEU A 227 -1.81 3.68 10.40
N ASN A 228 -1.85 4.90 9.89
CA ASN A 228 -2.76 5.94 10.36
C ASN A 228 -3.92 6.11 9.37
N ILE A 229 -5.15 5.98 9.86
CA ILE A 229 -6.36 6.34 9.13
C ILE A 229 -6.99 7.52 9.84
N ASN A 230 -6.78 8.74 9.31
CA ASN A 230 -7.19 9.98 9.96
C ASN A 230 -8.71 10.21 9.83
N ALA A 231 -9.29 10.99 10.74
CA ALA A 231 -10.74 11.18 10.90
C ALA A 231 -11.54 11.54 9.64
N ASN A 232 -10.95 12.30 8.71
CA ASN A 232 -11.60 12.69 7.45
C ASN A 232 -11.35 11.70 6.30
N SER A 233 -10.99 10.46 6.62
CA SER A 233 -10.71 9.42 5.63
C SER A 233 -11.71 8.29 5.76
N HIS A 234 -12.10 7.73 4.61
CA HIS A 234 -13.02 6.61 4.52
C HIS A 234 -12.42 5.54 3.60
N ILE A 235 -12.32 4.33 4.12
CA ILE A 235 -12.01 3.12 3.36
C ILE A 235 -13.31 2.37 3.13
N LYS A 236 -13.68 2.16 1.87
CA LYS A 236 -14.75 1.25 1.42
C LYS A 236 -14.12 0.14 0.59
N ALA A 237 -14.27 -1.10 1.03
CA ALA A 237 -13.82 -2.24 0.23
C ALA A 237 -14.66 -3.49 0.43
N ASP A 238 -14.69 -4.37 -0.56
CA ASP A 238 -15.30 -5.69 -0.35
C ASP A 238 -14.44 -6.47 0.65
N ASN A 239 -13.11 -6.46 0.48
CA ASN A 239 -12.18 -7.09 1.43
C ASN A 239 -11.05 -6.16 1.85
N MET A 240 -10.65 -6.26 3.11
CA MET A 240 -9.44 -5.61 3.59
C MET A 240 -8.56 -6.59 4.35
N TYR A 241 -7.26 -6.59 4.05
CA TYR A 241 -6.24 -7.32 4.76
C TYR A 241 -5.20 -6.37 5.33
N ILE A 242 -4.90 -6.51 6.63
CA ILE A 242 -3.85 -5.77 7.33
C ILE A 242 -2.84 -6.78 7.85
N HIS A 243 -1.61 -6.74 7.35
CA HIS A 243 -0.47 -7.42 7.94
C HIS A 243 0.42 -6.38 8.65
N ALA A 244 0.72 -6.63 9.91
CA ALA A 244 1.49 -5.71 10.75
C ALA A 244 2.50 -6.47 11.62
N ALA A 245 3.77 -6.07 11.54
CA ALA A 245 4.82 -6.57 12.42
C ALA A 245 5.53 -5.41 13.12
N ALA A 246 5.58 -5.46 14.46
CA ALA A 246 6.14 -4.40 15.31
C ALA A 246 5.61 -3.00 14.93
N ALA A 247 4.29 -2.89 14.73
CA ALA A 247 3.65 -1.70 14.19
C ALA A 247 2.44 -1.23 15.01
N GLN A 248 2.08 0.03 14.83
CA GLN A 248 0.90 0.64 15.44
C GLN A 248 -0.14 0.93 14.36
N ILE A 249 -1.33 0.35 14.49
CA ILE A 249 -2.47 0.66 13.64
C ILE A 249 -3.37 1.60 14.43
N ARG A 250 -3.64 2.77 13.87
CA ARG A 250 -4.43 3.82 14.50
C ARG A 250 -5.55 4.23 13.55
N ASN A 251 -6.77 3.83 13.87
CA ASN A 251 -7.95 4.29 13.15
C ASN A 251 -8.62 5.43 13.92
N ALA A 252 -8.86 6.54 13.25
CA ALA A 252 -9.76 7.61 13.69
C ALA A 252 -10.80 7.94 12.60
N GLY A 253 -10.67 7.35 11.41
CA GLY A 253 -11.58 7.52 10.27
C GLY A 253 -12.62 6.40 10.17
N GLN A 254 -13.16 6.21 8.97
CA GLN A 254 -14.20 5.21 8.70
C GLN A 254 -13.63 4.04 7.91
N ILE A 255 -13.91 2.83 8.35
CA ILE A 255 -13.62 1.58 7.64
C ILE A 255 -14.94 0.87 7.41
N THR A 256 -15.29 0.60 6.16
CA THR A 256 -16.51 -0.11 5.75
C THR A 256 -16.13 -1.27 4.85
N ILE A 257 -16.25 -2.48 5.37
CA ILE A 257 -15.84 -3.72 4.69
C ILE A 257 -17.03 -4.63 4.40
N GLY A 258 -17.01 -5.21 3.22
CA GLY A 258 -18.15 -5.89 2.63
C GLY A 258 -18.88 -4.97 1.66
N PRO A 259 -19.71 -5.53 0.78
CA PRO A 259 -20.42 -4.77 -0.21
C PRO A 259 -21.35 -3.78 0.48
N GLU A 260 -21.71 -2.73 -0.25
CA GLU A 260 -22.84 -1.84 0.05
C GLU A 260 -24.18 -2.59 -0.12
N LEU A 261 -24.24 -3.86 0.31
CA LEU A 261 -25.43 -4.68 0.29
C LEU A 261 -26.36 -4.16 1.38
N GLN A 262 -27.48 -3.58 0.92
CA GLN A 262 -28.72 -3.72 1.66
C GLN A 262 -28.95 -5.22 1.83
N LEU A 263 -28.82 -5.73 3.05
CA LEU A 263 -29.16 -7.11 3.42
C LEU A 263 -30.68 -7.29 3.30
N THR A 264 -31.23 -7.25 2.09
CA THR A 264 -32.67 -7.51 1.84
C THR A 264 -32.92 -8.97 1.50
N ASP A 265 -31.88 -9.77 1.29
CA ASP A 265 -31.99 -11.18 0.93
C ASP A 265 -31.35 -12.08 2.00
N PRO A 266 -32.13 -12.58 2.98
CA PRO A 266 -31.65 -13.45 4.05
C PRO A 266 -31.18 -14.84 3.55
N GLU A 267 -31.37 -15.19 2.28
CA GLU A 267 -30.90 -16.46 1.71
C GLU A 267 -29.53 -16.37 1.03
N LYS A 268 -29.01 -15.17 0.74
CA LYS A 268 -27.64 -15.01 0.25
C LYS A 268 -26.65 -15.13 1.39
N THR A 269 -26.06 -16.31 1.56
CA THR A 269 -24.91 -16.53 2.45
C THR A 269 -23.68 -15.81 1.91
N PRO A 270 -23.06 -14.88 2.65
CA PRO A 270 -21.71 -14.41 2.35
C PRO A 270 -20.74 -15.60 2.29
N MET A 271 -19.98 -15.73 1.20
CA MET A 271 -18.98 -16.79 1.07
C MET A 271 -17.79 -16.53 2.00
N TYR A 272 -17.33 -17.57 2.68
CA TYR A 272 -16.06 -17.54 3.41
C TYR A 272 -14.93 -17.06 2.48
N GLY A 273 -14.12 -16.09 2.93
CA GLY A 273 -13.07 -15.51 2.09
C GLY A 273 -13.45 -14.20 1.38
N HIS A 274 -14.74 -13.85 1.38
CA HIS A 274 -15.27 -12.59 0.84
C HIS A 274 -15.92 -11.76 1.94
N ASN A 275 -15.87 -10.44 1.80
CA ASN A 275 -16.56 -9.47 2.66
C ASN A 275 -16.02 -9.39 4.09
N GLN A 276 -14.70 -9.51 4.24
CA GLN A 276 -14.04 -9.63 5.54
C GLN A 276 -12.94 -8.59 5.76
N LEU A 277 -12.90 -8.06 6.99
CA LEU A 277 -11.71 -7.41 7.54
C LEU A 277 -10.82 -8.49 8.15
N THR A 278 -9.67 -8.71 7.54
CA THR A 278 -8.67 -9.64 8.06
C THR A 278 -7.47 -8.89 8.62
N MET A 279 -7.01 -9.28 9.80
CA MET A 279 -5.80 -8.73 10.39
C MET A 279 -4.84 -9.84 10.82
N ASP A 280 -3.56 -9.61 10.59
CA ASP A 280 -2.46 -10.46 11.03
C ASP A 280 -1.46 -9.58 11.78
N LEU A 281 -1.48 -9.71 13.11
CA LEU A 281 -0.82 -8.79 14.03
C LEU A 281 0.27 -9.53 14.80
N HIS A 282 1.52 -9.13 14.57
CA HIS A 282 2.70 -9.65 15.26
C HIS A 282 3.37 -8.54 16.04
N ARG A 283 3.42 -8.65 17.37
CA ARG A 283 3.96 -7.61 18.27
C ARG A 283 3.44 -6.21 17.95
N SER A 284 2.15 -6.11 17.62
CA SER A 284 1.54 -4.90 17.09
C SER A 284 0.37 -4.45 17.96
N SER A 285 0.04 -3.16 17.89
CA SER A 285 -1.15 -2.62 18.55
C SER A 285 -2.11 -2.07 17.51
N PHE A 286 -3.39 -2.39 17.65
CA PHE A 286 -4.47 -1.80 16.89
C PHE A 286 -5.33 -0.96 17.83
N VAL A 287 -5.50 0.31 17.53
CA VAL A 287 -6.35 1.22 18.30
C VAL A 287 -7.36 1.89 17.38
N ASN A 288 -8.65 1.66 17.64
CA ASN A 288 -9.73 2.44 17.07
C ASN A 288 -10.05 3.60 18.02
N HIS A 289 -9.53 4.78 17.73
CA HIS A 289 -9.75 6.00 18.50
C HIS A 289 -11.09 6.64 18.15
N LEU A 290 -11.68 7.44 19.06
CA LEU A 290 -12.75 8.38 18.68
C LEU A 290 -12.24 9.43 17.67
N PRO A 291 -13.01 9.78 16.62
CA PRO A 291 -14.38 9.36 16.30
C PRO A 291 -14.47 8.13 15.36
N GLY A 292 -13.42 7.31 15.31
CA GLY A 292 -13.22 6.21 14.39
C GLY A 292 -14.35 5.17 14.42
N LYS A 293 -14.69 4.69 13.22
CA LYS A 293 -15.78 3.75 12.98
C LYS A 293 -15.30 2.59 12.12
N ILE A 294 -15.63 1.39 12.55
CA ILE A 294 -15.37 0.16 11.81
C ILE A 294 -16.70 -0.55 11.65
N ASN A 295 -17.12 -0.71 10.41
CA ASN A 295 -18.32 -1.45 10.05
C ASN A 295 -17.91 -2.56 9.07
N THR A 296 -18.09 -3.80 9.45
CA THR A 296 -17.71 -4.94 8.61
C THR A 296 -18.77 -6.02 8.66
N LEU A 297 -18.85 -6.88 7.66
CA LEU A 297 -19.68 -8.07 7.76
C LEU A 297 -19.01 -9.12 8.64
N LEU A 298 -17.77 -9.50 8.31
CA LEU A 298 -16.97 -10.45 9.04
C LEU A 298 -15.63 -9.85 9.43
N MET A 299 -15.07 -10.29 10.55
CA MET A 299 -13.74 -9.90 10.98
C MET A 299 -12.95 -11.13 11.45
N ASN A 300 -11.73 -11.27 10.94
CA ASN A 300 -10.85 -12.42 11.22
C ASN A 300 -9.48 -11.90 11.63
N THR A 301 -9.02 -12.24 12.83
CA THR A 301 -7.75 -11.73 13.37
C THR A 301 -6.87 -12.87 13.82
N ILE A 302 -5.60 -12.84 13.39
CA ILE A 302 -4.51 -13.63 13.96
C ILE A 302 -3.64 -12.67 14.77
N MET A 303 -3.34 -13.03 16.02
CA MET A 303 -2.57 -12.20 16.94
C MET A 303 -1.43 -12.98 17.59
N SER A 304 -0.23 -12.42 17.57
CA SER A 304 0.89 -12.86 18.41
C SER A 304 1.45 -11.67 19.19
N ASN A 305 1.42 -11.75 20.52
CA ASN A 305 1.93 -10.71 21.42
C ASN A 305 1.41 -9.29 21.08
N SER A 306 0.13 -9.19 20.75
CA SER A 306 -0.48 -7.99 20.17
C SER A 306 -1.68 -7.50 20.99
N SER A 307 -2.12 -6.28 20.71
CA SER A 307 -3.28 -5.69 21.37
C SER A 307 -4.29 -5.10 20.39
N ILE A 308 -5.57 -5.17 20.74
CA ILE A 308 -6.67 -4.45 20.09
C ILE A 308 -7.38 -3.61 21.15
N GLU A 309 -7.47 -2.30 20.92
CA GLU A 309 -8.19 -1.38 21.78
C GLU A 309 -9.27 -0.63 20.97
N ASN A 310 -10.53 -0.77 21.38
CA ASN A 310 -11.64 -0.03 20.78
C ASN A 310 -12.12 1.10 21.70
N ASN A 311 -11.79 2.34 21.34
CA ASN A 311 -12.33 3.54 21.97
C ASN A 311 -13.40 4.24 21.11
N GLY A 312 -13.48 3.93 19.82
CA GLY A 312 -14.52 4.39 18.90
C GLY A 312 -15.65 3.37 18.74
N GLN A 313 -16.24 3.31 17.53
CA GLN A 313 -17.31 2.36 17.22
C GLN A 313 -16.77 1.18 16.40
N MET A 314 -17.09 -0.04 16.82
CA MET A 314 -16.82 -1.25 16.05
C MET A 314 -18.09 -2.09 15.97
N LYS A 315 -18.51 -2.42 14.76
CA LYS A 315 -19.74 -3.16 14.50
C LYS A 315 -19.53 -4.23 13.43
N THR A 316 -20.04 -5.42 13.71
CA THR A 316 -20.20 -6.49 12.73
C THR A 316 -21.69 -6.70 12.41
N ASN A 317 -22.03 -6.84 11.12
CA ASN A 317 -23.43 -6.87 10.66
C ASN A 317 -23.88 -8.21 10.07
N TYR A 318 -23.13 -9.28 10.28
CA TYR A 318 -23.52 -10.59 9.76
C TYR A 318 -24.64 -11.20 10.62
N LEU A 319 -25.86 -11.18 10.09
CA LEU A 319 -27.05 -11.76 10.70
C LEU A 319 -27.58 -12.89 9.80
N ASN A 320 -27.13 -14.12 10.03
CA ASN A 320 -27.79 -15.30 9.48
C ASN A 320 -27.99 -16.35 10.59
N PRO A 321 -29.21 -16.49 11.13
CA PRO A 321 -29.49 -17.41 12.24
C PRO A 321 -29.34 -18.89 11.87
N LYS A 322 -29.23 -19.23 10.58
CA LYS A 322 -28.99 -20.60 10.09
C LYS A 322 -27.52 -20.87 9.76
N SER A 323 -26.66 -19.86 9.80
CA SER A 323 -25.24 -20.00 9.47
C SER A 323 -24.40 -20.24 10.73
N PRO A 324 -23.48 -21.23 10.72
CA PRO A 324 -22.60 -21.47 11.86
C PRO A 324 -21.47 -20.42 11.97
N ILE A 325 -21.31 -19.54 10.97
CA ILE A 325 -20.19 -18.60 10.85
C ILE A 325 -20.26 -17.54 11.96
N SER A 326 -19.17 -17.40 12.71
CA SER A 326 -18.96 -16.29 13.65
C SER A 326 -18.60 -15.03 12.90
N ASP A 327 -19.17 -13.90 13.32
CA ASP A 327 -18.89 -12.61 12.68
C ASP A 327 -17.57 -11.99 13.14
N PHE A 328 -17.03 -12.50 14.26
CA PHE A 328 -15.65 -12.27 14.66
C PHE A 328 -14.94 -13.58 15.04
N THR A 329 -13.86 -13.92 14.32
CA THR A 329 -12.97 -15.03 14.67
C THR A 329 -11.61 -14.50 15.12
N LEU A 330 -11.17 -14.93 16.31
CA LEU A 330 -9.87 -14.60 16.87
C LEU A 330 -9.03 -15.87 17.03
N ILE A 331 -7.83 -15.87 16.45
CA ILE A 331 -6.79 -16.88 16.66
C ILE A 331 -5.60 -16.20 17.31
N PHE A 332 -5.09 -16.72 18.42
CA PHE A 332 -4.03 -16.03 19.16
C PHE A 332 -2.95 -16.95 19.74
N ASP A 333 -1.75 -16.38 19.83
CA ASP A 333 -0.54 -16.92 20.47
C ASP A 333 0.15 -15.86 21.35
N GLY A 334 0.83 -16.26 22.43
CA GLY A 334 1.50 -15.36 23.37
C GLY A 334 0.52 -14.53 24.20
N THR A 335 0.99 -13.41 24.77
CA THR A 335 0.16 -12.55 25.63
C THR A 335 -0.55 -11.49 24.79
N ASN A 336 -1.88 -11.59 24.71
CA ASN A 336 -2.71 -10.66 23.93
C ASN A 336 -3.74 -9.94 24.80
N TYR A 337 -4.11 -8.75 24.36
CA TYR A 337 -5.09 -7.90 25.04
C TYR A 337 -6.17 -7.44 24.06
N ILE A 338 -7.44 -7.60 24.43
CA ILE A 338 -8.56 -6.96 23.76
C ILE A 338 -9.36 -6.19 24.80
N GLY A 339 -9.54 -4.90 24.58
CA GLY A 339 -10.38 -4.10 25.45
C GLY A 339 -10.84 -2.79 24.83
N GLY A 340 -11.49 -1.95 25.61
CA GLY A 340 -12.06 -0.71 25.10
C GLY A 340 -13.06 -0.08 26.05
N LYS A 341 -13.37 1.19 25.78
CA LYS A 341 -14.31 2.01 26.57
C LYS A 341 -15.67 2.21 25.90
N GLN A 342 -15.85 1.69 24.69
CA GLN A 342 -17.04 1.92 23.87
C GLN A 342 -17.53 0.66 23.17
N ASP A 343 -18.79 0.72 22.74
CA ASP A 343 -19.56 -0.36 22.15
C ASP A 343 -18.80 -1.11 21.05
N ILE A 344 -18.54 -2.39 21.32
CA ILE A 344 -18.26 -3.39 20.30
C ILE A 344 -19.55 -4.19 20.12
N GLU A 345 -20.24 -3.95 19.02
CA GLU A 345 -21.46 -4.68 18.67
C GLU A 345 -21.10 -5.91 17.83
N LEU A 346 -21.16 -7.10 18.44
CA LEU A 346 -20.91 -8.39 17.80
C LEU A 346 -22.12 -9.31 17.93
N ASN A 347 -22.41 -10.11 16.89
CA ASN A 347 -23.48 -11.11 16.94
C ASN A 347 -22.96 -12.45 17.48
N LYS A 348 -21.75 -12.88 17.09
CA LYS A 348 -21.15 -14.15 17.50
C LYS A 348 -19.63 -14.15 17.39
N MET A 349 -18.95 -14.28 18.53
CA MET A 349 -17.49 -14.40 18.60
C MET A 349 -17.04 -15.87 18.71
N ASP A 350 -16.02 -16.27 17.93
CA ASP A 350 -15.26 -17.52 18.10
C ASP A 350 -13.81 -17.21 18.48
N ILE A 351 -13.33 -17.79 19.58
CA ILE A 351 -11.98 -17.59 20.11
C ILE A 351 -11.26 -18.94 20.09
N ARG A 352 -10.12 -18.99 19.40
CA ARG A 352 -9.27 -20.18 19.29
C ARG A 352 -7.88 -19.86 19.79
N GLN A 353 -7.48 -20.55 20.85
CA GLN A 353 -6.15 -20.43 21.43
C GLN A 353 -5.22 -21.46 20.79
N THR A 354 -4.03 -21.03 20.36
CA THR A 354 -2.95 -21.96 20.03
C THR A 354 -2.03 -22.14 21.24
N GLU A 355 -1.47 -21.04 21.78
CA GLU A 355 -0.66 -20.99 23.02
C GLU A 355 -0.81 -19.59 23.69
N GLY A 356 -0.31 -19.38 24.91
CA GLY A 356 -0.28 -18.05 25.56
C GLY A 356 -1.49 -17.67 26.43
N ALA A 357 -1.78 -16.37 26.56
CA ALA A 357 -2.85 -15.84 27.41
C ALA A 357 -3.59 -14.69 26.72
N LEU A 358 -4.91 -14.66 26.86
CA LEU A 358 -5.77 -13.59 26.35
C LEU A 358 -6.47 -12.88 27.51
N LEU A 359 -6.26 -11.58 27.62
CA LEU A 359 -6.99 -10.71 28.56
C LEU A 359 -8.08 -9.96 27.80
N LEU A 360 -9.33 -10.14 28.25
CA LEU A 360 -10.50 -9.42 27.77
C LEU A 360 -10.99 -8.46 28.85
N THR A 361 -11.05 -7.16 28.54
CA THR A 361 -11.56 -6.14 29.47
C THR A 361 -12.54 -5.22 28.74
N PHE A 362 -13.79 -5.25 29.17
CA PHE A 362 -14.84 -4.37 28.68
C PHE A 362 -15.38 -3.59 29.88
N GLU A 363 -15.46 -2.25 29.76
CA GLU A 363 -16.08 -1.38 30.77
C GLU A 363 -17.59 -1.27 30.58
#